data_AF-A0A8X7CDZ9-F1
#
_entry.id   AF-A0A8X7CDZ9-F1
#
_cell.length_a   1.000
_cell.length_b   1.000
_cell.length_c   1.000
_cell.angle_alpha   90.00
_cell.angle_beta   90.00
_cell.angle_gamma   90.00
#
_symmetry.space_group_name_H-M   'P 1'
#
loop_
_entity.id
_entity.type
_entity.pdbx_description
1 polymer ?
#
loop_
_entity_poly.entity_id
_entity_poly.type
_entity_poly.pdbx_seq_one_letter_code
_entity_poly.pdbx_strand_id
1 'polypeptide(L)'
;MDKTTLPAVMKIEDLINGECTIPEKLDRFFKILIGVKPSKHITLGMTVKSLTSSRKMINIINRLGHCCNYNTLEELETEAMISSVSRSQICPPVIIQSPSLSTGVAFDNFDR
;
A
#
# COMPACT_ATOMS: atom_id res chain seq x y z
N MET A 1 -20.63 -10.52 -20.97
CA MET A 1 -19.40 -11.06 -20.39
C MET A 1 -19.72 -11.51 -18.98
N ASP A 2 -19.66 -12.82 -18.77
CA ASP A 2 -20.03 -13.47 -17.52
C ASP A 2 -19.02 -13.10 -16.43
N LYS A 3 -19.49 -12.63 -15.27
CA LYS A 3 -18.60 -12.23 -14.17
C LYS A 3 -18.27 -13.49 -13.37
N THR A 4 -17.15 -14.13 -13.69
CA THR A 4 -16.62 -15.22 -12.86
C THR A 4 -16.23 -14.67 -11.49
N THR A 5 -17.03 -14.99 -10.48
CA THR A 5 -16.74 -14.73 -9.08
C THR A 5 -15.49 -15.50 -8.68
N LEU A 6 -14.55 -14.82 -8.00
CA LEU A 6 -13.35 -15.46 -7.46
C LEU A 6 -13.77 -16.56 -6.47
N PRO A 7 -13.13 -17.75 -6.52
CA PRO A 7 -13.42 -18.82 -5.58
C PRO A 7 -13.13 -18.38 -4.14
N ALA A 8 -13.98 -18.81 -3.20
CA ALA A 8 -13.86 -18.45 -1.78
C ALA A 8 -12.56 -18.98 -1.13
N VAL A 9 -11.92 -19.97 -1.75
CA VAL A 9 -10.65 -20.54 -1.34
C VAL A 9 -9.78 -20.68 -2.59
N MET A 10 -8.68 -19.94 -2.64
CA MET A 10 -7.70 -19.99 -3.74
C MET A 10 -6.50 -20.81 -3.27
N LYS A 11 -6.22 -21.93 -3.92
CA LYS A 11 -5.01 -22.72 -3.65
C LYS A 11 -3.85 -22.22 -4.51
N ILE A 12 -2.63 -22.43 -4.04
CA ILE A 12 -1.41 -22.08 -4.78
C ILE A 12 -1.36 -22.86 -6.11
N GLU A 13 -1.84 -24.09 -6.11
CA GLU A 13 -1.95 -25.00 -7.25
C GLU A 13 -2.77 -24.37 -8.40
N ASP A 14 -3.91 -23.77 -8.08
CA ASP A 14 -4.85 -23.15 -9.03
C ASP A 14 -4.21 -21.97 -9.78
N LEU A 15 -3.28 -21.27 -9.10
CA LEU A 15 -2.52 -20.15 -9.67
C LEU A 15 -1.42 -20.64 -10.60
N ILE A 16 -0.74 -21.74 -10.25
CA ILE A 16 0.36 -22.33 -11.03
C ILE A 16 -0.17 -22.96 -12.32
N ASN A 17 -1.35 -23.59 -12.24
CA ASN A 17 -1.99 -24.26 -13.38
C ASN A 17 -2.70 -23.27 -14.33
N GLY A 18 -2.77 -21.98 -13.99
CA GLY A 18 -3.41 -20.95 -14.82
C GLY A 18 -4.95 -21.03 -14.83
N GLU A 19 -5.54 -21.80 -13.92
CA GLU A 19 -7.00 -21.98 -13.80
C GLU A 19 -7.69 -20.72 -13.23
N CYS A 20 -6.92 -19.85 -12.59
CA CYS A 20 -7.40 -18.59 -12.07
C CYS A 20 -6.63 -17.41 -12.67
N THR A 21 -7.35 -16.43 -13.22
CA THR A 21 -6.76 -15.16 -13.66
C THR A 21 -6.49 -14.26 -12.47
N ILE A 22 -5.24 -13.81 -12.32
CA ILE A 22 -4.85 -12.85 -11.29
C ILE A 22 -5.67 -11.56 -11.49
N PRO A 23 -6.39 -11.07 -10.47
CA PRO A 23 -7.11 -9.81 -10.57
C PRO A 23 -6.18 -8.67 -10.99
N GLU A 24 -6.60 -7.80 -11.90
CA GLU A 24 -5.77 -6.73 -12.46
C GLU A 24 -5.11 -5.85 -11.38
N LYS A 25 -5.82 -5.61 -10.26
CA LYS A 25 -5.27 -4.88 -9.10
C LYS A 25 -4.11 -5.62 -8.44
N LEU A 26 -4.19 -6.95 -8.33
CA LEU A 26 -3.16 -7.79 -7.73
C LEU A 26 -1.96 -7.95 -8.67
N ASP A 27 -2.21 -8.09 -9.98
CA ASP A 27 -1.16 -8.07 -11.01
C ASP A 27 -0.42 -6.72 -11.02
N ARG A 28 -1.16 -5.60 -10.95
CA ARG A 28 -0.59 -4.26 -10.84
C ARG A 28 0.24 -4.10 -9.57
N PHE A 29 -0.25 -4.60 -8.44
CA PHE A 29 0.48 -4.58 -7.17
C PHE A 29 1.78 -5.37 -7.27
N PHE A 30 1.75 -6.60 -7.77
CA PHE A 30 2.96 -7.42 -7.94
C PHE A 30 3.91 -6.84 -8.98
N LYS A 31 3.44 -6.23 -10.07
CA LYS A 31 4.29 -5.51 -11.02
C LYS A 31 4.94 -4.28 -10.40
N ILE A 32 4.25 -3.55 -9.52
CA ILE A 32 4.86 -2.46 -8.74
C ILE A 32 5.92 -3.01 -7.78
N LEU A 33 5.61 -4.10 -7.09
CA LEU A 33 6.46 -4.70 -6.05
C LEU A 33 7.71 -5.40 -6.62
N ILE A 34 7.57 -6.06 -7.78
CA ILE A 34 8.57 -6.96 -8.37
C ILE A 34 9.23 -6.34 -9.62
N GLY A 35 8.50 -5.55 -10.42
CA GLY A 35 8.91 -5.19 -11.79
C GLY A 35 9.31 -3.74 -12.05
N VAL A 36 8.76 -2.77 -11.31
CA VAL A 36 8.89 -1.34 -11.70
C VAL A 36 9.72 -0.51 -10.72
N LYS A 37 9.73 -0.85 -9.43
CA LYS A 37 10.59 -0.22 -8.42
C LYS A 37 10.98 -1.26 -7.38
N PRO A 38 12.24 -1.75 -7.35
CA PRO A 38 12.62 -2.79 -6.41
C PRO A 38 12.38 -2.34 -4.96
N SER A 39 12.18 -3.27 -4.04
CA SER A 39 11.94 -3.02 -2.61
C SER A 39 12.80 -1.89 -2.03
N LYS A 40 14.07 -1.80 -2.44
CA LYS A 40 15.00 -0.71 -2.09
C LYS A 40 14.48 0.70 -2.39
N HIS A 41 13.79 0.92 -3.51
CA HIS A 41 13.25 2.23 -3.92
C HIS A 41 12.04 2.65 -3.09
N ILE A 42 11.25 1.68 -2.61
CA ILE A 42 10.14 1.92 -1.70
C ILE A 42 10.72 2.20 -0.30
N THR A 43 11.55 1.32 0.22
CA THR A 43 12.14 1.45 1.56
C THR A 43 12.96 2.74 1.71
N LEU A 44 13.81 3.07 0.75
CA LEU A 44 14.58 4.32 0.79
C LEU A 44 13.65 5.55 0.79
N GLY A 45 12.62 5.52 -0.06
CA GLY A 45 11.65 6.62 -0.14
C GLY A 45 10.88 6.83 1.15
N MET A 46 10.35 5.75 1.72
CA MET A 46 9.63 5.76 2.98
C MET A 46 10.53 6.29 4.11
N THR A 47 11.77 5.81 4.21
CA THR A 47 12.72 6.25 5.25
C THR A 47 13.10 7.72 5.10
N VAL A 48 13.39 8.19 3.89
CA VAL A 48 13.73 9.61 3.69
C VAL A 48 12.52 10.49 3.97
N LYS A 49 11.32 10.05 3.58
CA LYS A 49 10.07 10.79 3.84
C LYS A 49 9.81 10.88 5.34
N SER A 50 9.95 9.79 6.10
CA SER A 50 9.73 9.78 7.55
C SER A 50 10.75 10.61 8.31
N LEU A 51 12.01 10.67 7.85
CA LEU A 51 13.07 11.43 8.51
C LEU A 51 13.03 12.93 8.19
N THR A 52 12.60 13.31 6.98
CA THR A 52 12.74 14.70 6.50
C THR A 52 11.42 15.41 6.24
N SER A 53 10.31 14.66 6.09
CA SER A 53 8.99 15.15 5.66
C SER A 53 9.01 16.04 4.40
N SER A 54 10.08 15.98 3.61
CA SER A 54 10.37 16.93 2.53
C SER A 54 10.04 16.35 1.17
N ARG A 55 8.96 16.85 0.56
CA ARG A 55 8.59 16.53 -0.84
C ARG A 55 9.72 16.86 -1.82
N LYS A 56 10.48 17.94 -1.55
CA LYS A 56 11.63 18.34 -2.38
C LYS A 56 12.74 17.28 -2.38
N MET A 57 13.08 16.73 -1.21
CA MET A 57 14.10 15.69 -1.09
C MET A 57 13.72 14.42 -1.85
N ILE A 58 12.48 13.97 -1.67
CA ILE A 58 11.96 12.79 -2.40
C ILE A 58 11.99 13.02 -3.91
N ASN A 59 11.60 14.20 -4.37
CA ASN A 59 11.65 14.54 -5.80
C ASN A 59 13.07 14.50 -6.37
N ILE A 60 14.09 14.94 -5.61
CA ILE A 60 15.51 14.86 -6.03
C ILE A 60 15.94 13.39 -6.17
N ILE A 61 15.72 12.57 -5.13
CA ILE A 61 16.14 11.16 -5.12
C ILE A 61 15.39 10.35 -6.19
N ASN A 62 14.12 10.66 -6.42
CA ASN A 62 13.33 10.08 -7.50
C ASN A 62 13.89 10.46 -8.89
N ARG A 63 14.26 11.73 -9.11
CA ARG A 63 14.91 12.17 -10.36
C ARG A 63 16.25 11.48 -10.61
N LEU A 64 16.98 11.14 -9.55
CA LEU A 64 18.21 10.34 -9.63
C LEU A 64 17.96 8.84 -9.86
N GLY A 65 16.69 8.40 -9.93
CA GLY A 65 16.34 7.02 -10.20
C GLY A 65 16.52 6.08 -9.00
N HIS A 66 16.62 6.59 -7.78
CA HIS A 66 16.88 5.78 -6.57
C HIS A 66 15.64 5.57 -5.67
N CYS A 67 14.53 6.25 -5.96
CA CYS A 67 13.33 6.22 -5.11
C CYS A 67 12.04 6.29 -5.93
N CYS A 68 10.93 5.87 -5.33
CA CYS A 68 9.58 6.13 -5.82
C CYS A 68 9.28 7.64 -5.86
N ASN A 69 8.32 8.04 -6.69
CA ASN A 69 7.83 9.41 -6.63
C ASN A 69 7.06 9.60 -5.32
N TYR A 70 6.91 10.85 -4.91
CA TYR A 70 6.33 11.18 -3.62
C TYR A 70 4.87 10.74 -3.47
N ASN A 71 4.05 10.88 -4.53
CA ASN A 71 2.64 10.48 -4.48
C ASN A 71 2.47 8.97 -4.28
N THR A 72 3.30 8.15 -4.92
CA THR A 72 3.29 6.70 -4.70
C THR A 72 3.63 6.34 -3.25
N LEU A 73 4.48 7.11 -2.57
CA LEU A 73 4.75 6.89 -1.15
C LEU A 73 3.56 7.28 -0.26
N GLU A 74 2.85 8.37 -0.57
CA GLU A 74 1.60 8.75 0.13
C GLU A 74 0.49 7.69 -0.04
N GLU A 75 0.31 7.18 -1.26
CA GLU A 75 -0.63 6.10 -1.54
C GLU A 75 -0.28 4.83 -0.73
N LEU A 76 1.01 4.47 -0.68
CA LEU A 76 1.48 3.32 0.10
C LEU A 76 1.28 3.49 1.60
N GLU A 77 1.51 4.67 2.17
CA GLU A 77 1.23 4.96 3.58
C GLU A 77 -0.27 4.86 3.89
N THR A 78 -1.10 5.41 3.01
CA THR A 78 -2.56 5.36 3.17
C THR A 78 -3.06 3.91 3.16
N GLU A 79 -2.62 3.11 2.19
CA GLU A 79 -2.98 1.68 2.12
C GLU A 79 -2.44 0.88 3.32
N ALA A 80 -1.21 1.17 3.77
CA ALA A 80 -0.65 0.54 4.97
C ALA A 80 -1.48 0.86 6.22
N MET A 81 -1.95 2.10 6.37
CA MET A 81 -2.85 2.52 7.45
C MET A 81 -4.19 1.77 7.38
N ILE A 82 -4.85 1.80 6.22
CA ILE A 82 -6.16 1.14 6.02
C ILE A 82 -6.07 -0.35 6.36
N SER A 83 -5.04 -1.04 5.85
CA SER A 83 -4.79 -2.45 6.16
C SER A 83 -4.59 -2.67 7.67
N SER A 84 -3.84 -1.81 8.33
CA SER A 84 -3.53 -1.95 9.76
C SER A 84 -4.75 -1.65 10.66
N VAL A 85 -5.64 -0.74 10.24
CA VAL A 85 -6.94 -0.49 10.88
C VAL A 85 -7.85 -1.70 10.72
N SER A 86 -7.92 -2.28 9.52
CA SER A 86 -8.73 -3.48 9.26
C SER A 86 -8.29 -4.69 10.09
N ARG A 87 -7.01 -4.74 10.48
CA ARG A 87 -6.43 -5.78 11.34
C ARG A 87 -6.46 -5.42 12.83
N SER A 88 -7.04 -4.28 13.21
CA SER A 88 -7.03 -3.72 14.58
C SER A 88 -5.63 -3.62 15.21
N GLN A 89 -4.57 -3.54 14.40
CA GLN A 89 -3.18 -3.56 14.89
C GLN A 89 -2.68 -2.21 15.40
N ILE A 90 -3.38 -1.11 15.09
CA ILE A 90 -2.96 0.25 15.45
C ILE A 90 -3.60 0.73 16.75
N CYS A 91 -4.82 0.27 17.06
CA CYS A 91 -5.49 0.74 18.27
C CYS A 91 -4.94 0.02 19.51
N PRO A 92 -4.53 0.78 20.54
CA PRO A 92 -4.22 0.22 21.85
C PRO A 92 -5.39 -0.63 22.37
N PRO A 93 -5.13 -1.72 23.12
CA PRO A 93 -6.18 -2.62 23.62
C PRO A 93 -7.26 -1.94 24.48
N VAL A 94 -6.94 -0.79 25.05
CA VAL A 94 -7.82 0.00 25.94
C VAL A 94 -8.77 0.90 25.15
N ILE A 95 -8.50 1.16 23.86
CA ILE A 95 -9.33 2.02 23.02
C ILE A 95 -10.39 1.17 22.32
N ILE A 96 -11.65 1.32 22.76
CA ILE A 96 -12.80 0.70 22.13
C ILE A 96 -13.14 1.48 20.85
N GLN A 97 -12.92 0.86 19.70
CA GLN A 97 -13.38 1.42 18.43
C GLN A 97 -14.90 1.23 18.34
N SER A 98 -15.66 2.31 18.15
CA SER A 98 -17.08 2.23 17.80
C SER A 98 -17.27 2.64 16.33
N PRO A 99 -18.16 1.97 15.57
CA PRO A 99 -18.39 2.31 14.16
C PRO A 99 -18.85 3.76 13.94
N SER A 100 -19.41 4.39 14.98
CA SER A 100 -19.91 5.75 14.99
C SER A 100 -18.87 6.80 15.40
N LEU A 101 -17.69 6.39 15.90
CA LEU A 101 -16.54 7.28 16.11
C LEU A 101 -15.43 6.85 15.13
N SER A 102 -15.25 7.60 14.05
CA SER A 102 -14.14 7.46 13.11
C SER A 102 -12.80 7.92 13.73
N THR A 103 -12.48 7.47 14.95
CA THR A 103 -11.30 7.90 15.73
C THR A 103 -10.05 7.05 15.46
N GLY A 104 -10.11 6.11 14.51
CA GLY A 104 -9.00 5.23 14.11
C GLY A 104 -8.46 5.48 12.71
N VAL A 105 -8.90 6.53 12.02
CA VAL A 105 -8.46 6.85 10.65
C VAL A 105 -7.38 7.92 10.67
N ALA A 106 -6.22 7.63 10.05
CA ALA A 106 -5.23 8.65 9.77
C ALA A 106 -5.64 9.31 8.45
N PHE A 107 -6.19 10.51 8.54
CA PHE A 107 -6.32 11.39 7.39
C PHE A 107 -4.98 12.06 7.15
N ASP A 108 -4.49 12.02 5.91
CA ASP A 108 -3.40 12.87 5.48
C ASP A 108 -3.91 14.31 5.54
N ASN A 109 -3.25 15.15 6.34
CA ASN A 109 -3.69 16.53 6.53
C ASN A 109 -3.24 17.31 5.30
N PHE A 110 -4.13 17.45 4.31
CA PHE A 110 -3.88 18.20 3.06
C PHE A 110 -3.73 19.71 3.27
N ASP A 111 -3.77 20.20 4.51
CA ASP A 111 -3.43 21.57 4.88
C ASP A 111 -1.91 21.78 4.78
N ARG A 112 -1.45 22.15 3.57
CA ARG A 112 -0.07 22.56 3.32
C ARG A 112 0.01 23.86 2.52
#